data_AF-A0A3B3ZC83-F1
#
_entry.id   AF-A0A3B3ZC83-F1
#
_cell.length_a   1.000
_cell.length_b   1.000
_cell.length_c   1.000
_cell.angle_alpha   90.00
_cell.angle_beta   90.00
_cell.angle_gamma   90.00
#
_symmetry.space_group_name_H-M   'P 1'
#
loop_
_entity.id
_entity.type
_entity.pdbx_description
1 polymer ?
#
loop_
_entity_poly.entity_id
_entity_poly.type
_entity_poly.pdbx_seq_one_letter_code
_entity_poly.pdbx_strand_id
1 'polypeptide(L)' 'MSAFSEAALEKKLSELSNSQQSVQTLSLWLIHHRKHSKTIVNVWFNELKKGRVRKAVKNN' A
#
# COMPACT_ATOMS: atom_id res chain seq x y z
N MET A 1 10.71 -1.12 -15.14
CA MET A 1 9.93 -1.51 -13.94
C MET A 1 10.78 -1.20 -12.72
N SER A 2 10.22 -0.49 -11.73
CA SER A 2 10.96 -0.14 -10.51
C SER A 2 11.27 -1.41 -9.70
N ALA A 3 12.38 -1.43 -8.97
CA ALA A 3 12.65 -2.52 -8.03
C ALA A 3 11.60 -2.59 -6.91
N PHE A 4 11.39 -3.79 -6.35
CA PHE A 4 10.60 -3.97 -5.14
C PHE A 4 11.42 -3.57 -3.92
N SER A 5 10.82 -2.80 -3.00
CA SER A 5 11.31 -2.61 -1.64
C SER A 5 10.12 -2.29 -0.73
N GLU A 6 10.27 -2.51 0.57
CA GLU A 6 9.22 -2.17 1.55
C GLU A 6 8.92 -0.66 1.53
N ALA A 7 9.95 0.19 1.51
CA ALA A 7 9.80 1.64 1.43
C ALA A 7 9.04 2.10 0.16
N ALA A 8 9.26 1.44 -0.98
CA ALA A 8 8.51 1.73 -2.20
C ALA A 8 7.02 1.36 -2.06
N LEU A 9 6.73 0.25 -1.37
CA LEU A 9 5.36 -0.16 -1.10
C LEU A 9 4.67 0.78 -0.10
N GLU A 10 5.35 1.15 0.99
CA GLU A 10 4.84 2.12 1.98
C GLU A 10 4.50 3.46 1.32
N LYS A 11 5.41 3.99 0.48
CA LYS A 11 5.14 5.21 -0.28
C LYS A 11 3.91 5.07 -1.18
N LYS A 12 3.82 4.00 -1.96
CA LYS A 12 2.67 3.74 -2.83
C LYS A 12 1.35 3.60 -2.07
N LEU A 13 1.37 2.98 -0.89
CA LEU A 13 0.20 2.87 -0.02
C LEU A 13 -0.20 4.22 0.59
N SER A 14 0.77 5.08 0.91
CA SER A 14 0.51 6.43 1.41
C SER A 14 -0.09 7.36 0.35
N GLU A 15 0.25 7.14 -0.92
CA GLU A 15 -0.25 7.90 -2.08
C GLU A 15 -1.52 7.28 -2.69
N LEU A 16 -1.97 6.12 -2.19
CA LEU A 16 -3.13 5.41 -2.70
C LEU A 16 -4.41 6.24 -2.47
N SER A 17 -5.19 6.43 -3.55
CA SER A 17 -6.46 7.14 -3.54
C SER A 17 -7.61 6.23 -3.99
N ASN A 18 -8.84 6.72 -3.84
CA ASN A 18 -10.05 6.00 -4.29
C ASN A 18 -10.28 6.06 -5.81
N SER A 19 -9.39 6.70 -6.58
CA SER A 19 -9.53 6.75 -8.03
C SER A 19 -9.18 5.39 -8.66
N GLN A 20 -9.92 5.00 -9.71
CA GLN A 20 -9.70 3.74 -10.42
C GLN A 20 -8.25 3.58 -10.89
N GLN A 21 -7.66 4.65 -11.41
CA GLN A 21 -6.29 4.66 -11.93
C GLN A 21 -5.26 4.40 -10.82
N SER A 22 -5.45 4.99 -9.64
CA SER A 22 -4.55 4.78 -8.49
C SER A 22 -4.60 3.33 -8.01
N VAL A 23 -5.79 2.77 -7.87
CA VAL A 23 -5.99 1.36 -7.48
C VAL A 23 -5.44 0.39 -8.52
N GLN A 24 -5.73 0.63 -9.80
CA GLN A 24 -5.29 -0.23 -10.91
C GLN A 24 -3.75 -0.24 -11.01
N THR A 25 -3.12 0.92 -10.92
CA THR A 25 -1.66 1.06 -11.01
C THR A 25 -0.96 0.29 -9.89
N LEU A 26 -1.44 0.43 -8.65
CA LEU A 26 -0.89 -0.33 -7.52
C LEU A 26 -1.13 -1.83 -7.68
N SER A 27 -2.34 -2.24 -8.07
CA SER A 27 -2.70 -3.64 -8.26
C SER A 27 -1.79 -4.33 -9.27
N LEU A 28 -1.54 -3.69 -10.42
CA LEU A 28 -0.64 -4.20 -11.46
C LEU A 28 0.80 -4.35 -10.94
N TRP A 29 1.28 -3.36 -10.18
CA TRP A 29 2.61 -3.38 -9.59
C TRP A 29 2.78 -4.54 -8.59
N LEU A 30 1.76 -4.79 -7.75
CA LEU A 30 1.77 -5.91 -6.80
C LEU A 30 1.78 -7.28 -7.50
N ILE A 31 0.98 -7.45 -8.56
CA ILE A 31 0.96 -8.68 -9.37
C ILE A 31 2.33 -8.92 -10.03
N HIS A 32 2.96 -7.86 -10.54
CA HIS A 32 4.30 -7.95 -11.11
C HIS A 32 5.33 -8.42 -10.07
N HIS A 33 5.27 -7.91 -8.84
CA HIS A 33 6.17 -8.26 -7.74
C HIS A 33 5.66 -9.42 -6.85
N ARG A 34 4.78 -10.29 -7.37
CA ARG A 34 4.15 -11.39 -6.60
C ARG A 34 5.12 -12.34 -5.89
N LYS A 35 6.39 -12.43 -6.33
CA LYS A 35 7.44 -13.20 -5.63
C LYS A 35 7.65 -12.73 -4.18
N HIS A 36 7.30 -11.48 -3.87
CA HIS A 36 7.38 -10.87 -2.54
C HIS A 36 6.02 -10.85 -1.82
N SER A 37 5.06 -11.71 -2.20
CA SER A 37 3.68 -11.70 -1.68
C SER A 37 3.59 -11.70 -0.15
N LYS A 38 4.43 -12.49 0.54
CA LYS A 38 4.48 -12.52 2.02
C LYS A 38 4.83 -11.14 2.60
N THR A 39 5.88 -10.51 2.09
CA THR A 39 6.31 -9.17 2.52
C THR A 39 5.25 -8.11 2.18
N ILE A 40 4.65 -8.18 1.00
CA ILE A 40 3.57 -7.29 0.56
C ILE A 40 2.41 -7.29 1.56
N VAL A 41 1.91 -8.47 1.93
CA VAL A 41 0.77 -8.60 2.85
C VAL A 41 1.13 -8.07 4.24
N ASN A 42 2.35 -8.35 4.72
CA ASN A 42 2.82 -7.87 6.03
C ASN A 42 2.88 -6.33 6.09
N VAL A 43 3.51 -5.69 5.09
CA VAL A 43 3.61 -4.23 5.00
C VAL A 43 2.21 -3.61 4.86
N TRP A 44 1.36 -4.14 3.97
CA TRP A 44 -0.01 -3.67 3.80
C TRP A 44 -0.82 -3.72 5.10
N PHE A 45 -0.72 -4.83 5.85
CA PHE A 45 -1.42 -4.98 7.12
C PHE A 45 -0.93 -3.97 8.17
N ASN A 46 0.38 -3.71 8.23
CA ASN A 46 0.95 -2.71 9.13
C ASN A 46 0.49 -1.29 8.76
N GLU A 47 0.48 -0.94 7.47
CA GLU A 47 -0.04 0.35 6.99
C GLU A 47 -1.55 0.50 7.25
N LEU A 48 -2.34 -0.58 7.09
CA LEU A 48 -3.76 -0.57 7.44
C LEU A 48 -3.99 -0.26 8.93
N LYS A 49 -3.19 -0.84 9.83
CA LYS A 49 -3.26 -0.52 11.26
C LYS A 49 -2.94 0.95 11.51
N LYS A 50 -1.87 1.48 10.91
CA LYS A 50 -1.49 2.91 11.00
C LYS A 50 -2.59 3.83 10.47
N GLY A 51 -3.20 3.48 9.33
CA GLY A 51 -4.29 4.24 8.71
C GLY A 51 -5.58 4.26 9.53
N ARG A 52 -5.91 3.16 10.24
CA ARG A 52 -7.03 3.12 11.19
C ARG A 52 -6.83 4.09 12.35
N VAL A 53 -5.61 4.18 12.89
CA VAL A 53 -5.25 5.16 13.93
C VAL A 53 -5.41 6.60 13.41
N ARG A 54 -4.94 6.89 12.19
CA ARG A 54 -5.05 8.23 11.58
C ARG A 54 -6.50 8.67 11.32
N LYS A 55 -7.42 7.73 11.03
CA LYS A 55 -8.85 8.04 10.87
C LYS A 55 -9.58 8.17 12.21
N ALA A 56 -9.21 7.39 13.22
CA ALA A 56 -9.85 7.44 14.55
C ALA A 56 -9.62 8.77 15.30
N VAL A 57 -8.51 9.47 15.03
CA VAL A 57 -8.16 10.75 15.68
C VAL A 57 -8.85 11.97 15.05
N LYS A 58 -9.65 11.81 13.99
CA LYS A 58 -10.35 12.92 13.32
C LYS A 58 -11.80 13.17 13.79
N ASN A 59 -12.20 12.61 14.93
CA ASN A 59 -13.47 12.94 15.57
C ASN A 59 -13.22 13.91 16.74
N ASN A 60 -13.01 15.19 16.44
CA ASN A 60 -13.26 16.32 17.35
C ASN A 60 -13.43 17.60 16.54
#